data_AF-A0A550HZL8-F1
#
_entry.id   AF-A0A550HZL8-F1
#
_cell.length_a   1.000
_cell.length_b   1.000
_cell.length_c   1.000
_cell.angle_alpha   90.00
_cell.angle_beta   90.00
_cell.angle_gamma   90.00
#
_symmetry.space_group_name_H-M   'P 1'
#
loop_
_entity.id
_entity.type
_entity.pdbx_description
1 polymer ?
#
loop_
_entity_poly.entity_id
_entity_poly.type
_entity_poly.pdbx_seq_one_letter_code
_entity_poly.pdbx_strand_id
1 'polypeptide(L)'
;MNFRTRVPVTEGISKIEHGSGIFLIGSCFVENIGSKLDRFKFKNLQNPTGIIFHPSPIRKFFQRLSNKEAFQEKDLIEFNGGWQSFEAHSDMRRPTKADCLKDLNLAIEGSRDFIENASHIVISLGTAWGYVYEGKATIAANCHKIPQSKFIKELSSVNEIINDLEVIDHAVSQINKEAKIIFTISPVRHLKDGFIENQHSKANLISALHQFIDTSNSSFYFPSYEIMMDELRDYRFYKEDMLHPSKVAVDYIWNLFSVSWLSDNSLRLNSEIDKIQKALAHTPREENSSDHKKFLTKIKSKIEEIQKKHPEITFS
;
A
#
# COMPACT_ATOMS: atom_id res chain seq x y z
N MET A 1 11.13 2.57 -35.80
CA MET A 1 11.71 3.07 -34.53
C MET A 1 10.65 2.95 -33.46
N ASN A 2 10.93 2.28 -32.34
CA ASN A 2 9.99 2.20 -31.21
C ASN A 2 10.24 3.41 -30.30
N PHE A 3 9.31 4.35 -30.26
CA PHE A 3 9.44 5.60 -29.49
C PHE A 3 9.08 5.44 -28.00
N ARG A 4 8.84 4.21 -27.51
CA ARG A 4 8.55 3.94 -26.10
C ARG A 4 9.75 3.33 -25.40
N THR A 5 10.17 3.96 -24.31
CA THR A 5 11.15 3.45 -23.34
C THR A 5 10.44 2.62 -22.29
N ARG A 6 10.14 1.34 -22.60
CA ARG A 6 9.48 0.45 -21.64
C ARG A 6 10.43 0.07 -20.49
N VAL A 7 9.98 0.27 -19.27
CA VAL A 7 10.61 -0.22 -18.05
C VAL A 7 10.39 -1.72 -17.99
N PRO A 8 11.45 -2.54 -17.94
CA PRO A 8 11.32 -3.97 -17.76
C PRO A 8 10.67 -4.27 -16.40
N VAL A 9 9.61 -5.07 -16.41
CA VAL A 9 8.99 -5.60 -15.20
C VAL A 9 9.29 -7.09 -15.16
N THR A 10 10.06 -7.50 -14.16
CA THR A 10 10.38 -8.91 -13.94
C THR A 10 9.11 -9.68 -13.59
N GLU A 11 9.01 -10.91 -14.10
CA GLU A 11 7.92 -11.79 -13.73
C GLU A 11 8.03 -12.16 -12.25
N GLY A 12 6.93 -11.98 -11.51
CA GLY A 12 6.87 -12.30 -10.09
C GLY A 12 6.96 -13.80 -9.84
N ILE A 13 7.74 -14.18 -8.84
CA ILE A 13 7.85 -15.55 -8.35
C ILE A 13 6.75 -15.76 -7.30
N SER A 14 6.10 -16.92 -7.31
CA SER A 14 4.91 -17.23 -6.49
C SER A 14 3.74 -16.29 -6.81
N LYS A 15 3.04 -16.56 -7.91
CA LYS A 15 1.93 -15.71 -8.37
C LYS A 15 0.81 -15.58 -7.33
N ILE A 16 0.20 -14.40 -7.28
CA ILE A 16 -0.97 -14.06 -6.47
C ILE A 16 -2.22 -14.66 -7.10
N GLU A 17 -3.01 -15.35 -6.27
CA GLU A 17 -4.30 -15.92 -6.62
C GLU A 17 -5.45 -15.19 -5.90
N HIS A 18 -6.70 -15.40 -6.30
CA HIS A 18 -7.83 -14.75 -5.60
C HIS A 18 -7.97 -15.21 -4.14
N GLY A 19 -7.53 -16.43 -3.82
CA GLY A 19 -7.45 -16.95 -2.45
C GLY A 19 -6.27 -16.41 -1.65
N SER A 20 -5.33 -15.69 -2.27
CA SER A 20 -4.19 -15.09 -1.60
C SER A 20 -4.63 -13.96 -0.67
N GLY A 21 -4.14 -13.98 0.58
CA GLY A 21 -4.13 -12.80 1.43
C GLY A 21 -3.01 -11.84 1.01
N ILE A 22 -3.34 -10.57 0.78
CA ILE A 22 -2.39 -9.52 0.39
C ILE A 22 -2.41 -8.40 1.42
N PHE A 23 -1.31 -8.24 2.16
CA PHE A 23 -1.15 -7.13 3.10
C PHE A 23 -0.49 -5.95 2.38
N LEU A 24 -0.94 -4.74 2.65
CA LEU A 24 -0.55 -3.54 1.92
C LEU A 24 -0.23 -2.43 2.92
N ILE A 25 1.00 -1.90 2.88
CA ILE A 25 1.41 -0.79 3.74
C ILE A 25 2.33 0.19 3.00
N GLY A 26 2.21 1.47 3.30
CA GLY A 26 3.16 2.46 2.84
C GLY A 26 2.50 3.77 2.41
N SER A 27 3.05 4.37 1.36
CA SER A 27 2.55 5.61 0.77
C SER A 27 1.09 5.50 0.28
N CYS A 28 0.45 6.63 -0.02
CA CYS A 28 -0.89 6.69 -0.62
C CYS A 28 -1.00 5.95 -1.97
N PHE A 29 0.12 5.61 -2.62
CA PHE A 29 0.09 4.77 -3.81
C PHE A 29 -0.48 3.37 -3.52
N VAL A 30 -0.24 2.85 -2.32
CA VAL A 30 -0.76 1.55 -1.88
C VAL A 30 -2.29 1.54 -1.85
N GLU A 31 -2.94 2.64 -1.45
CA GLU A 31 -4.40 2.73 -1.45
C GLU A 31 -5.00 2.67 -2.86
N ASN A 32 -4.25 3.15 -3.87
CA ASN A 32 -4.66 3.03 -5.27
C ASN A 32 -4.60 1.56 -5.73
N ILE A 33 -3.58 0.81 -5.30
CA ILE A 33 -3.44 -0.63 -5.61
C ILE A 33 -4.44 -1.46 -4.79
N GLY A 34 -4.64 -1.16 -3.51
CA GLY A 34 -5.66 -1.79 -2.66
C GLY A 34 -7.07 -1.59 -3.23
N SER A 35 -7.40 -0.38 -3.69
CA SER A 35 -8.67 -0.12 -4.38
C SER A 35 -8.86 -0.97 -5.66
N LYS A 36 -7.77 -1.34 -6.35
CA LYS A 36 -7.83 -2.27 -7.48
C LYS A 36 -8.10 -3.69 -7.00
N LEU A 37 -7.39 -4.13 -5.97
CA LEU A 37 -7.60 -5.43 -5.34
C LEU A 37 -9.05 -5.58 -4.84
N ASP A 38 -9.60 -4.55 -4.20
CA ASP A 38 -11.00 -4.48 -3.77
C ASP A 38 -11.98 -4.58 -4.94
N ARG A 39 -11.73 -3.85 -6.03
CA ARG A 39 -12.56 -3.91 -7.25
C ARG A 39 -12.60 -5.33 -7.81
N PHE A 40 -11.46 -6.01 -7.80
CA PHE A 40 -11.29 -7.37 -8.31
C PHE A 40 -11.52 -8.46 -7.25
N LYS A 41 -12.00 -8.10 -6.05
CA LYS A 41 -12.41 -9.01 -4.99
C LYS A 41 -11.29 -9.89 -4.42
N PHE A 42 -10.06 -9.39 -4.43
CA PHE A 42 -8.95 -10.03 -3.71
C PHE A 42 -9.07 -9.78 -2.20
N LYS A 43 -8.73 -10.79 -1.39
CA LYS A 43 -8.61 -10.65 0.06
C LYS A 43 -7.39 -9.79 0.39
N ASN A 44 -7.62 -8.58 0.89
CA ASN A 44 -6.53 -7.66 1.21
C ASN A 44 -6.78 -6.86 2.50
N LEU A 45 -5.71 -6.37 3.10
CA LEU A 45 -5.73 -5.43 4.23
C LEU A 45 -4.73 -4.31 3.94
N GLN A 46 -5.22 -3.07 3.89
CA GLN A 46 -4.44 -1.89 3.50
C GLN A 46 -4.29 -0.89 4.64
N ASN A 47 -3.06 -0.40 4.85
CA ASN A 47 -2.71 0.72 5.74
C ASN A 47 -3.53 0.74 7.05
N PRO A 48 -3.44 -0.31 7.90
CA PRO A 48 -4.29 -0.47 9.09
C PRO A 48 -4.09 0.63 10.13
N THR A 49 -2.92 1.27 10.15
CA THR A 49 -2.62 2.47 10.96
C THR A 49 -2.52 3.75 10.12
N GLY A 50 -3.05 3.70 8.90
CA GLY A 50 -3.04 4.73 7.86
C GLY A 50 -1.73 4.82 7.08
N ILE A 51 -1.59 5.88 6.28
CA ILE A 51 -0.48 6.05 5.33
C ILE A 51 0.83 6.34 6.07
N ILE A 52 1.88 5.58 5.74
CA ILE A 52 3.23 5.71 6.30
C ILE A 52 4.25 5.73 5.17
N PHE A 53 5.00 6.83 5.02
CA PHE A 53 5.88 7.01 3.86
C PHE A 53 7.32 6.54 4.09
N HIS A 54 7.80 6.63 5.33
CA HIS A 54 9.22 6.46 5.65
C HIS A 54 9.51 5.03 6.13
N PRO A 55 10.65 4.40 5.74
CA PRO A 55 11.04 3.06 6.20
C PRO A 55 11.03 2.86 7.72
N SER A 56 11.68 3.73 8.51
CA SER A 56 11.74 3.59 9.98
C SER A 56 10.38 3.42 10.70
N PRO A 57 9.35 4.26 10.47
CA PRO A 57 8.03 4.00 11.05
C PRO A 57 7.38 2.69 10.56
N ILE A 58 7.59 2.28 9.29
CA ILE A 58 7.13 0.97 8.79
C ILE A 58 7.85 -0.17 9.53
N ARG A 59 9.17 -0.07 9.73
CA ARG A 59 9.94 -1.00 10.56
C ARG A 59 9.32 -1.11 11.95
N LYS A 60 9.04 0.02 12.60
CA LYS A 60 8.47 0.03 13.95
C LYS A 60 7.09 -0.65 14.01
N PHE A 61 6.27 -0.44 12.99
CA PHE A 61 5.00 -1.16 12.85
C PHE A 61 5.22 -2.68 12.82
N PHE A 62 6.08 -3.20 11.93
CA PHE A 62 6.33 -4.65 11.85
C PHE A 62 7.00 -5.23 13.11
N GLN A 63 7.88 -4.48 13.76
CA GLN A 63 8.46 -4.88 15.06
C GLN A 63 7.38 -5.05 16.14
N ARG A 64 6.39 -4.15 16.21
CA ARG A 64 5.27 -4.31 17.14
C ARG A 64 4.51 -5.60 16.86
N LEU A 65 4.25 -5.91 15.59
CA LEU A 65 3.57 -7.13 15.19
C LEU A 65 4.34 -8.40 15.58
N SER A 66 5.65 -8.43 15.29
CA SER A 66 6.50 -9.61 15.57
C SER A 66 6.68 -9.83 17.08
N ASN A 67 6.84 -8.74 17.84
CA ASN A 67 7.07 -8.78 19.28
C ASN A 67 5.77 -8.87 20.09
N LYS A 68 4.60 -8.81 19.44
CA LYS A 68 3.27 -8.72 20.07
C LYS A 68 3.20 -7.53 21.05
N GLU A 69 3.80 -6.40 20.67
CA GLU A 69 3.87 -5.20 21.49
C GLU A 69 2.69 -4.26 21.21
N ALA A 70 1.73 -4.25 22.14
CA ALA A 70 0.60 -3.33 22.11
C ALA A 70 1.03 -1.87 22.34
N PHE A 71 0.33 -0.93 21.71
CA PHE A 71 0.40 0.49 22.04
C PHE A 71 -0.02 0.73 23.50
N GLN A 72 0.76 1.59 24.17
CA GLN A 72 0.56 1.99 25.56
C GLN A 72 0.26 3.49 25.66
N GLU A 73 -0.23 3.97 26.80
CA GLU A 73 -0.52 5.40 26.99
C GLU A 73 0.69 6.31 26.70
N LYS A 74 1.92 5.84 26.98
CA LYS A 74 3.18 6.55 26.70
C LYS A 74 3.46 6.79 25.20
N ASP A 75 2.78 6.02 24.34
CA ASP A 75 2.91 6.10 22.89
C ASP A 75 1.95 7.11 22.27
N LEU A 76 1.05 7.67 23.10
CA LEU A 76 0.09 8.69 22.70
C LEU A 76 0.51 10.09 23.13
N ILE A 77 0.06 11.06 22.35
CA ILE A 77 0.14 12.49 22.65
C ILE A 77 -1.25 13.10 22.48
N GLU A 78 -1.54 14.11 23.29
CA GLU A 78 -2.69 14.97 23.10
C GLU A 78 -2.29 16.23 22.35
N PHE A 79 -3.02 16.57 21.28
CA PHE A 79 -2.84 17.82 20.56
C PHE A 79 -4.15 18.27 19.92
N ASN A 80 -4.45 19.57 20.03
CA ASN A 80 -5.67 20.19 19.50
C ASN A 80 -6.96 19.43 19.88
N GLY A 81 -7.09 18.99 21.13
CA GLY A 81 -8.29 18.32 21.65
C GLY A 81 -8.51 16.92 21.09
N GLY A 82 -7.44 16.16 20.86
CA GLY A 82 -7.54 14.75 20.49
C GLY A 82 -6.22 14.00 20.70
N TRP A 83 -6.32 12.68 20.72
CA TRP A 83 -5.26 11.74 21.03
C TRP A 83 -4.78 11.05 19.76
N GLN A 84 -3.46 10.90 19.63
CA GLN A 84 -2.81 10.34 18.45
C GLN A 84 -1.44 9.75 18.81
N SER A 85 -0.86 8.94 17.92
CA SER A 85 0.51 8.44 18.06
C SER A 85 1.39 8.95 16.94
N PHE A 86 2.63 9.34 17.23
CA PHE A 86 3.62 9.63 16.20
C PHE A 86 3.95 8.43 15.30
N GLU A 87 3.54 7.23 15.67
CA GLU A 87 3.78 5.99 14.93
C GLU A 87 2.64 5.62 13.98
N ALA A 88 1.57 6.42 13.95
CA ALA A 88 0.40 6.19 13.11
C ALA A 88 -0.01 7.46 12.34
N HIS A 89 -0.79 7.27 11.28
CA HIS A 89 -1.37 8.36 10.50
C HIS A 89 -2.41 9.14 11.32
N SER A 90 -2.75 10.35 10.85
CA SER A 90 -3.77 11.19 11.51
C SER A 90 -5.17 10.56 11.52
N ASP A 91 -5.43 9.56 10.67
CA ASP A 91 -6.73 8.86 10.64
C ASP A 91 -6.96 7.99 11.88
N MET A 92 -5.89 7.68 12.62
CA MET A 92 -5.97 6.99 13.92
C MET A 92 -6.21 7.95 15.09
N ARG A 93 -6.33 9.26 14.83
CA ARG A 93 -6.64 10.24 15.87
C ARG A 93 -8.04 10.00 16.42
N ARG A 94 -8.19 10.05 17.75
CA ARG A 94 -9.50 9.92 18.43
C ARG A 94 -9.74 11.01 19.47
N PRO A 95 -11.00 11.32 19.82
CA PRO A 95 -11.31 12.32 20.85
C PRO A 95 -10.81 11.91 22.24
N THR A 96 -10.81 10.61 22.56
CA THR A 96 -10.38 10.10 23.87
C THR A 96 -9.13 9.24 23.75
N LYS A 97 -8.31 9.24 24.82
CA LYS A 97 -7.12 8.39 24.92
C LYS A 97 -7.46 6.91 24.79
N ALA A 98 -8.53 6.48 25.46
CA ALA A 98 -8.98 5.09 25.48
C ALA A 98 -9.38 4.60 24.08
N ASP A 99 -10.14 5.39 23.33
CA ASP A 99 -10.53 5.03 21.96
C ASP A 99 -9.32 4.98 21.03
N CYS A 100 -8.37 5.92 21.17
CA CYS A 100 -7.15 5.93 20.37
C CYS A 100 -6.32 4.67 20.60
N LEU A 101 -6.09 4.30 21.87
CA LEU A 101 -5.38 3.06 22.22
C LEU A 101 -6.09 1.82 21.70
N LYS A 102 -7.41 1.76 21.89
CA LYS A 102 -8.23 0.63 21.44
C LYS A 102 -8.08 0.43 19.93
N ASP A 103 -8.28 1.48 19.13
CA ASP A 103 -8.26 1.37 17.68
C ASP A 103 -6.86 1.07 17.14
N LEU A 104 -5.81 1.65 17.74
CA LEU A 104 -4.43 1.32 17.40
C LEU A 104 -4.09 -0.14 17.70
N ASN A 105 -4.54 -0.67 18.84
CA ASN A 105 -4.29 -2.06 19.21
C ASN A 105 -5.10 -3.04 18.36
N LEU A 106 -6.37 -2.74 18.05
CA LEU A 106 -7.16 -3.51 17.10
C LEU A 106 -6.52 -3.55 15.71
N ALA A 107 -5.93 -2.42 15.26
CA ALA A 107 -5.21 -2.36 14.01
C ALA A 107 -3.97 -3.28 14.02
N ILE A 108 -3.18 -3.26 15.10
CA ILE A 108 -2.00 -4.14 15.24
C ILE A 108 -2.41 -5.61 15.30
N GLU A 109 -3.38 -5.98 16.13
CA GLU A 109 -3.88 -7.34 16.26
C GLU A 109 -4.41 -7.86 14.91
N GLY A 110 -5.32 -7.12 14.27
CA GLY A 110 -5.87 -7.50 12.96
C GLY A 110 -4.81 -7.59 11.85
N SER A 111 -3.76 -6.75 11.91
CA SER A 111 -2.64 -6.82 10.97
C SER A 111 -1.82 -8.08 11.14
N ARG A 112 -1.53 -8.44 12.39
CA ARG A 112 -0.78 -9.65 12.71
C ARG A 112 -1.54 -10.88 12.21
N ASP A 113 -2.82 -11.00 12.60
CA ASP A 113 -3.67 -12.14 12.22
C ASP A 113 -3.80 -12.29 10.70
N PHE A 114 -3.87 -11.15 10.00
CA PHE A 114 -3.89 -11.13 8.54
C PHE A 114 -2.57 -11.64 7.95
N ILE A 115 -1.42 -11.14 8.45
CA ILE A 115 -0.08 -11.49 7.95
C ILE A 115 0.24 -12.97 8.19
N GLU A 116 -0.23 -13.57 9.30
CA GLU A 116 -0.06 -15.01 9.58
C GLU A 116 -0.56 -15.90 8.44
N ASN A 117 -1.54 -15.44 7.66
CA ASN A 117 -2.12 -16.17 6.53
C ASN A 117 -1.94 -15.45 5.18
N ALA A 118 -1.16 -14.36 5.15
CA ALA A 118 -0.89 -13.63 3.92
C ALA A 118 0.12 -14.40 3.05
N SER A 119 -0.12 -14.38 1.75
CA SER A 119 0.89 -14.88 0.80
C SER A 119 1.88 -13.78 0.41
N HIS A 120 1.42 -12.53 0.40
CA HIS A 120 2.18 -11.39 -0.10
C HIS A 120 2.00 -10.17 0.80
N ILE A 121 3.08 -9.41 0.93
CA ILE A 121 3.14 -8.13 1.63
C ILE A 121 3.67 -7.09 0.65
N VAL A 122 2.86 -6.11 0.27
CA VAL A 122 3.25 -5.02 -0.63
C VAL A 122 3.62 -3.80 0.22
N ILE A 123 4.87 -3.34 0.09
CA ILE A 123 5.39 -2.20 0.84
C ILE A 123 5.78 -1.07 -0.12
N SER A 124 5.11 0.08 -0.03
CA SER A 124 5.44 1.25 -0.85
C SER A 124 6.17 2.33 -0.07
N LEU A 125 7.45 2.54 -0.38
CA LEU A 125 8.29 3.54 0.26
C LEU A 125 8.11 4.91 -0.42
N GLY A 126 7.77 5.91 0.38
CA GLY A 126 7.49 7.27 -0.10
C GLY A 126 8.73 8.17 -0.09
N THR A 127 9.37 8.31 1.07
CA THR A 127 10.46 9.27 1.29
C THR A 127 11.48 8.76 2.32
N ALA A 128 12.74 9.15 2.17
CA ALA A 128 13.81 8.99 3.16
C ALA A 128 13.96 10.23 4.07
N TRP A 129 13.20 11.31 3.81
CA TRP A 129 13.10 12.43 4.73
C TRP A 129 12.18 12.08 5.90
N GLY A 130 12.74 12.14 7.10
CA GLY A 130 12.04 11.93 8.35
C GLY A 130 11.98 13.20 9.20
N TYR A 131 11.08 13.17 10.18
CA TYR A 131 10.91 14.23 11.16
C TYR A 131 10.89 13.61 12.55
N VAL A 132 11.87 13.96 13.38
CA VAL A 132 11.99 13.47 14.75
C VAL A 132 11.42 14.53 15.68
N TYR A 133 10.40 14.18 16.47
CA TYR A 133 9.82 15.09 17.45
C TYR A 133 10.79 15.32 18.62
N GLU A 134 10.87 16.56 19.12
CA GLU A 134 11.68 16.92 20.29
C GLU A 134 11.51 15.93 21.45
N GLY A 135 12.62 15.36 21.94
CA GLY A 135 12.61 14.40 23.04
C GLY A 135 12.21 12.97 22.69
N LYS A 136 11.99 12.66 21.40
CA LYS A 136 11.84 11.29 20.88
C LYS A 136 13.10 10.89 20.11
N ALA A 137 13.31 9.58 19.97
CA ALA A 137 14.48 9.00 19.31
C ALA A 137 14.19 8.45 17.91
N THR A 138 12.92 8.49 17.46
CA THR A 138 12.50 7.85 16.21
C THR A 138 11.75 8.83 15.33
N ILE A 139 11.96 8.69 14.02
CA ILE A 139 11.19 9.39 12.99
C ILE A 139 9.70 9.10 13.18
N ALA A 140 8.87 10.15 13.08
CA ALA A 140 7.43 10.02 13.15
C ALA A 140 6.85 9.54 11.81
N ALA A 141 5.83 8.68 11.86
CA ALA A 141 4.97 8.35 10.72
C ALA A 141 4.18 9.59 10.24
N ASN A 142 3.73 10.43 11.18
CA ASN A 142 2.98 11.65 10.90
C ASN A 142 3.28 12.73 11.95
N CYS A 143 3.44 13.99 11.53
CA CYS A 143 3.69 15.13 12.42
C CYS A 143 2.40 15.70 13.05
N HIS A 144 1.23 15.22 12.65
CA HIS A 144 -0.09 15.58 13.18
C HIS A 144 -0.40 17.07 13.26
N LYS A 145 0.07 17.82 12.25
CA LYS A 145 -0.05 19.29 12.16
C LYS A 145 0.56 20.04 13.36
N ILE A 146 1.37 19.38 14.18
CA ILE A 146 2.17 20.04 15.22
C ILE A 146 3.19 20.96 14.53
N PRO A 147 3.49 22.16 15.09
CA PRO A 147 4.42 23.10 14.48
C PRO A 147 5.76 22.46 14.10
N GLN A 148 6.24 22.73 12.89
CA GLN A 148 7.48 22.13 12.37
C GLN A 148 8.72 22.47 13.22
N SER A 149 8.71 23.58 13.95
CA SER A 149 9.78 23.95 14.88
C SER A 149 9.99 22.93 16.01
N LYS A 150 9.02 22.04 16.25
CA LYS A 150 9.11 20.92 17.21
C LYS A 150 9.71 19.65 16.63
N PHE A 151 10.13 19.68 15.38
CA PHE A 151 10.71 18.52 14.70
C PHE A 151 12.07 18.85 14.12
N ILE A 152 12.98 17.89 14.25
CA ILE A 152 14.26 17.89 13.54
C ILE A 152 14.05 17.12 12.25
N LYS A 153 14.34 17.76 11.12
CA LYS A 153 14.28 17.13 9.80
C LYS A 153 15.60 16.38 9.55
N GLU A 154 15.48 15.11 9.19
CA GLU A 154 16.63 14.23 8.96
C GLU A 154 16.46 13.50 7.63
N LEU A 155 17.56 13.26 6.92
CA LEU A 155 17.58 12.39 5.75
C LEU A 155 18.23 11.08 6.16
N SER A 156 17.45 9.99 6.13
CA SER A 156 18.00 8.66 6.37
C SER A 156 19.01 8.31 5.29
N SER A 157 20.18 7.86 5.74
CA SER A 157 21.24 7.33 4.89
C SER A 157 20.84 5.99 4.27
N VAL A 158 21.56 5.59 3.22
CA VAL A 158 21.37 4.29 2.56
C VAL A 158 21.49 3.13 3.56
N ASN A 159 22.49 3.16 4.46
CA ASN A 159 22.69 2.09 5.44
C ASN A 159 21.58 2.01 6.50
N GLU A 160 21.06 3.14 6.96
CA GLU A 160 19.92 3.16 7.89
C GLU A 160 18.67 2.57 7.24
N ILE A 161 18.43 2.88 5.96
CA ILE A 161 17.31 2.31 5.21
C ILE A 161 17.50 0.80 5.00
N ILE A 162 18.71 0.33 4.66
CA ILE A 162 18.99 -1.12 4.54
C ILE A 162 18.66 -1.83 5.86
N ASN A 163 19.15 -1.31 6.98
CA ASN A 163 18.83 -1.86 8.31
C ASN A 163 17.31 -1.84 8.58
N ASP A 164 16.61 -0.78 8.18
CA ASP A 164 15.15 -0.74 8.30
C ASP A 164 14.46 -1.88 7.51
N LEU A 165 14.91 -2.14 6.27
CA LEU A 165 14.38 -3.18 5.40
C LEU A 165 14.69 -4.59 5.92
N GLU A 166 15.92 -4.82 6.41
CA GLU A 166 16.33 -6.09 7.02
C GLU A 166 15.48 -6.43 8.25
N VAL A 167 15.22 -5.44 9.11
CA VAL A 167 14.37 -5.64 10.29
C VAL A 167 12.92 -5.89 9.89
N ILE A 168 12.41 -5.24 8.84
CA ILE A 168 11.07 -5.52 8.30
C ILE A 168 10.98 -6.97 7.81
N ASP A 169 11.92 -7.41 6.98
CA ASP A 169 11.96 -8.78 6.44
C ASP A 169 12.07 -9.81 7.56
N HIS A 170 12.94 -9.57 8.54
CA HIS A 170 13.05 -10.44 9.71
C HIS A 170 11.74 -10.50 10.51
N ALA A 171 11.14 -9.35 10.83
CA ALA A 171 9.89 -9.28 11.58
C ALA A 171 8.74 -10.00 10.87
N VAL A 172 8.62 -9.83 9.53
CA VAL A 172 7.67 -10.58 8.71
C VAL A 172 7.94 -12.08 8.81
N SER A 173 9.20 -12.52 8.64
CA SER A 173 9.56 -13.95 8.70
C SER A 173 9.25 -14.61 10.05
N GLN A 174 9.26 -13.85 11.15
CA GLN A 174 8.86 -14.34 12.47
C GLN A 174 7.35 -14.59 12.59
N ILE A 175 6.54 -13.90 11.80
CA ILE A 175 5.08 -14.04 11.76
C ILE A 175 4.70 -15.12 10.74
N ASN A 176 5.27 -15.04 9.54
CA ASN A 176 4.98 -15.92 8.41
C ASN A 176 6.21 -16.04 7.50
N LYS A 177 6.85 -17.21 7.52
CA LYS A 177 8.06 -17.51 6.72
C LYS A 177 7.80 -17.69 5.23
N GLU A 178 6.56 -17.97 4.84
CA GLU A 178 6.20 -18.24 3.45
C GLU A 178 5.81 -16.96 2.70
N ALA A 179 5.43 -15.90 3.44
CA ALA A 179 5.04 -14.62 2.87
C ALA A 179 6.18 -14.01 2.03
N LYS A 180 5.84 -13.54 0.82
CA LYS A 180 6.75 -12.80 -0.05
C LYS A 180 6.55 -11.29 0.14
N ILE A 181 7.65 -10.54 0.16
CA ILE A 181 7.58 -9.08 0.27
C ILE A 181 7.82 -8.48 -1.10
N ILE A 182 6.91 -7.62 -1.56
CA ILE A 182 7.04 -6.86 -2.80
C ILE A 182 7.21 -5.39 -2.42
N PHE A 183 8.42 -4.89 -2.52
CA PHE A 183 8.72 -3.49 -2.35
C PHE A 183 8.46 -2.70 -3.62
N THR A 184 8.08 -1.45 -3.46
CA THR A 184 8.07 -0.48 -4.55
C THR A 184 8.40 0.91 -4.02
N ILE A 185 9.10 1.71 -4.82
CA ILE A 185 9.24 3.14 -4.55
C ILE A 185 7.99 3.83 -5.08
N SER A 186 7.34 4.65 -4.25
CA SER A 186 6.12 5.35 -4.61
C SER A 186 6.34 6.27 -5.82
N PRO A 187 5.45 6.25 -6.82
CA PRO A 187 5.51 7.14 -7.98
C PRO A 187 5.11 8.59 -7.66
N VAL A 188 4.58 8.84 -6.46
CA VAL A 188 4.19 10.17 -5.99
C VAL A 188 5.43 11.00 -5.69
N ARG A 189 5.43 12.24 -6.16
CA ARG A 189 6.48 13.23 -5.86
C ARG A 189 6.21 13.89 -4.51
N HIS A 190 7.14 13.74 -3.57
CA HIS A 190 7.08 14.36 -2.24
C HIS A 190 7.71 15.76 -2.25
N LEU A 191 7.04 16.71 -2.90
CA LEU A 191 7.59 18.07 -3.08
C LEU A 191 7.47 18.98 -1.86
N LYS A 192 6.86 18.53 -0.77
CA LYS A 192 6.82 19.29 0.50
C LYS A 192 8.23 19.65 0.97
N ASP A 193 9.19 18.79 0.71
CA ASP A 193 10.59 18.96 1.10
C ASP A 193 11.43 19.70 0.05
N GLY A 194 10.91 19.87 -1.17
CA GLY A 194 11.61 20.44 -2.32
C GLY A 194 11.92 19.41 -3.41
N PHE A 195 12.22 19.90 -4.63
CA PHE A 195 12.45 19.04 -5.79
C PHE A 195 13.77 18.27 -5.70
N ILE A 196 14.84 18.95 -5.28
CA ILE A 196 16.17 18.35 -5.12
C ILE A 196 16.12 17.33 -3.99
N GLU A 197 15.43 17.68 -2.90
CA GLU A 197 15.21 16.87 -1.72
C GLU A 197 14.42 15.61 -2.06
N ASN A 198 13.37 15.71 -2.89
CA ASN A 198 12.65 14.54 -3.39
C ASN A 198 13.58 13.62 -4.19
N GLN A 199 14.41 14.17 -5.10
CA GLN A 199 15.34 13.34 -5.88
C GLN A 199 16.38 12.66 -5.00
N HIS A 200 16.97 13.38 -4.03
CA HIS A 200 17.94 12.83 -3.09
C HIS A 200 17.32 11.72 -2.23
N SER A 201 16.10 11.95 -1.72
CA SER A 201 15.36 10.93 -0.97
C SER A 201 15.07 9.68 -1.79
N LYS A 202 14.57 9.84 -3.04
CA LYS A 202 14.30 8.70 -3.92
C LYS A 202 15.58 7.95 -4.27
N ALA A 203 16.69 8.66 -4.51
CA ALA A 203 17.99 8.04 -4.78
C ALA A 203 18.47 7.18 -3.58
N ASN A 204 18.31 7.66 -2.35
CA ASN A 204 18.65 6.88 -1.15
C ASN A 204 17.77 5.63 -1.03
N LEU A 205 16.45 5.77 -1.21
CA LEU A 205 15.52 4.63 -1.15
C LEU A 205 15.84 3.58 -2.23
N ILE A 206 16.06 4.00 -3.48
CA ILE A 206 16.38 3.10 -4.59
C ILE A 206 17.71 2.38 -4.31
N SER A 207 18.74 3.12 -3.92
CA SER A 207 20.07 2.54 -3.65
C SER A 207 20.03 1.51 -2.52
N ALA A 208 19.36 1.84 -1.41
CA ALA A 208 19.21 0.95 -0.27
C ALA A 208 18.39 -0.29 -0.63
N LEU A 209 17.26 -0.10 -1.33
CA LEU A 209 16.35 -1.19 -1.66
C LEU A 209 17.00 -2.22 -2.59
N HIS A 210 17.74 -1.77 -3.60
CA HIS A 210 18.43 -2.71 -4.49
C HIS A 210 19.57 -3.45 -3.79
N GLN A 211 20.37 -2.78 -2.95
CA GLN A 211 21.40 -3.46 -2.15
C GLN A 211 20.80 -4.52 -1.22
N PHE A 212 19.67 -4.20 -0.58
CA PHE A 212 18.95 -5.15 0.28
C PHE A 212 18.40 -6.34 -0.53
N ILE A 213 17.67 -6.08 -1.62
CA ILE A 213 17.03 -7.14 -2.43
C ILE A 213 18.06 -8.09 -3.05
N ASP A 214 19.24 -7.60 -3.46
CA ASP A 214 20.31 -8.44 -4.01
C ASP A 214 20.79 -9.52 -3.03
N THR A 215 20.51 -9.36 -1.73
CA THR A 215 20.86 -10.33 -0.68
C THR A 215 19.65 -11.11 -0.14
N SER A 216 18.42 -10.72 -0.48
CA SER A 216 17.19 -11.34 0.01
C SER A 216 16.61 -12.36 -0.97
N ASN A 217 16.16 -13.51 -0.45
CA ASN A 217 15.51 -14.56 -1.25
C ASN A 217 13.97 -14.47 -1.25
N SER A 218 13.39 -13.61 -0.41
CA SER A 218 11.95 -13.49 -0.17
C SER A 218 11.39 -12.11 -0.51
N SER A 219 12.26 -11.16 -0.83
CA SER A 219 11.91 -9.78 -1.14
C SER A 219 12.14 -9.46 -2.61
N PHE A 220 11.20 -8.73 -3.21
CA PHE A 220 11.18 -8.42 -4.63
C PHE A 220 10.89 -6.94 -4.87
N TYR A 221 11.21 -6.45 -6.06
CA TYR A 221 10.96 -5.07 -6.47
C TYR A 221 9.94 -4.97 -7.59
N PHE A 222 8.96 -4.06 -7.44
CA PHE A 222 8.09 -3.63 -8.51
C PHE A 222 8.37 -2.15 -8.86
N PRO A 223 8.76 -1.82 -10.11
CA PRO A 223 9.33 -0.51 -10.46
C PRO A 223 8.26 0.56 -10.78
N SER A 224 7.34 0.83 -9.85
CA SER A 224 6.24 1.78 -10.09
C SER A 224 6.71 3.22 -10.27
N TYR A 225 7.78 3.63 -9.56
CA TYR A 225 8.39 4.95 -9.70
C TYR A 225 9.00 5.15 -11.09
N GLU A 226 9.79 4.19 -11.55
CA GLU A 226 10.43 4.22 -12.86
C GLU A 226 9.39 4.17 -13.96
N ILE A 227 8.35 3.33 -13.86
CA ILE A 227 7.24 3.35 -14.84
C ILE A 227 6.63 4.76 -14.93
N MET A 228 6.41 5.41 -13.79
CA MET A 228 5.86 6.76 -13.77
C MET A 228 6.83 7.79 -14.38
N MET A 229 8.11 7.75 -14.00
CA MET A 229 9.11 8.72 -14.45
C MET A 229 9.62 8.49 -15.87
N ASP A 230 9.57 7.24 -16.37
CA ASP A 230 10.21 6.83 -17.61
C ASP A 230 9.23 6.44 -18.73
N GLU A 231 8.05 5.91 -18.42
CA GLU A 231 7.02 5.62 -19.43
C GLU A 231 5.92 6.67 -19.46
N LEU A 232 5.53 7.16 -18.28
CA LEU A 232 4.37 8.04 -18.08
C LEU A 232 4.78 9.49 -17.80
N ARG A 233 5.80 9.98 -18.53
CA ARG A 233 6.48 11.26 -18.25
C ARG A 233 5.64 12.52 -18.49
N ASP A 234 4.53 12.41 -19.20
CA ASP A 234 3.68 13.53 -19.62
C ASP A 234 2.70 13.95 -18.49
N TYR A 235 2.45 15.26 -18.33
CA TYR A 235 1.54 15.78 -17.31
C TYR A 235 0.12 15.22 -17.37
N ARG A 236 -0.34 14.69 -18.51
CA ARG A 236 -1.62 13.98 -18.63
C ARG A 236 -1.73 12.76 -17.70
N PHE A 237 -0.61 12.25 -17.22
CA PHE A 237 -0.53 11.12 -16.29
C PHE A 237 -0.52 11.55 -14.83
N TYR A 238 -0.62 12.85 -14.54
CA TYR A 238 -0.73 13.39 -13.20
C TYR A 238 -2.16 13.89 -12.94
N LYS A 239 -2.58 13.91 -11.67
CA LYS A 239 -3.78 14.61 -11.23
C LYS A 239 -3.56 16.12 -11.33
N GLU A 240 -4.61 16.89 -11.04
CA GLU A 240 -4.59 18.36 -11.07
C GLU A 240 -3.50 18.98 -10.17
N ASP A 241 -3.09 18.27 -9.12
CA ASP A 241 -1.99 18.70 -8.25
C ASP A 241 -0.59 18.57 -8.88
N MET A 242 -0.46 17.92 -10.04
CA MET A 242 0.81 17.62 -10.73
C MET A 242 1.79 16.77 -9.91
N LEU A 243 1.32 16.10 -8.85
CA LEU A 243 2.12 15.29 -7.93
C LEU A 243 1.71 13.83 -7.93
N HIS A 244 0.40 13.57 -7.89
CA HIS A 244 -0.14 12.23 -7.78
C HIS A 244 -0.44 11.65 -9.17
N PRO A 245 -0.23 10.34 -9.38
CA PRO A 245 -0.64 9.68 -10.61
C PRO A 245 -2.14 9.84 -10.88
N SER A 246 -2.49 10.16 -12.12
CA SER A 246 -3.88 10.18 -12.60
C SER A 246 -4.47 8.77 -12.63
N LYS A 247 -5.79 8.66 -12.79
CA LYS A 247 -6.44 7.35 -12.93
C LYS A 247 -5.84 6.54 -14.08
N VAL A 248 -5.51 7.18 -15.21
CA VAL A 248 -4.92 6.49 -16.37
C VAL A 248 -3.54 5.92 -16.02
N ALA A 249 -2.73 6.66 -15.27
CA ALA A 249 -1.42 6.19 -14.81
C ALA A 249 -1.55 5.03 -13.83
N VAL A 250 -2.45 5.15 -12.84
CA VAL A 250 -2.75 4.06 -11.89
C VAL A 250 -3.23 2.80 -12.62
N ASP A 251 -4.14 2.93 -13.58
CA ASP A 251 -4.65 1.82 -14.39
C ASP A 251 -3.52 1.13 -15.17
N TYR A 252 -2.60 1.92 -15.74
CA TYR A 252 -1.45 1.41 -16.48
C TYR A 252 -0.47 0.63 -15.57
N ILE A 253 -0.09 1.23 -14.44
CA ILE A 253 0.81 0.59 -13.48
C ILE A 253 0.15 -0.68 -12.89
N TRP A 254 -1.14 -0.62 -12.56
CA TRP A 254 -1.90 -1.79 -12.13
C TRP A 254 -1.91 -2.90 -13.17
N ASN A 255 -2.03 -2.59 -14.46
CA ASN A 255 -1.99 -3.60 -15.51
C ASN A 255 -0.61 -4.29 -15.57
N LEU A 256 0.49 -3.53 -15.46
CA LEU A 256 1.83 -4.10 -15.41
C LEU A 256 2.06 -4.94 -14.15
N PHE A 257 1.59 -4.47 -13.00
CA PHE A 257 1.60 -5.25 -11.76
C PHE A 257 0.80 -6.54 -11.90
N SER A 258 -0.40 -6.46 -12.48
CA SER A 258 -1.30 -7.60 -12.63
C SER A 258 -0.68 -8.70 -13.49
N VAL A 259 -0.13 -8.33 -14.64
CA VAL A 259 0.50 -9.29 -15.56
C VAL A 259 1.75 -9.91 -14.95
N SER A 260 2.54 -9.14 -14.19
CA SER A 260 3.76 -9.65 -13.56
C SER A 260 3.48 -10.53 -12.34
N TRP A 261 2.48 -10.21 -11.52
CA TRP A 261 2.29 -10.83 -10.21
C TRP A 261 1.06 -11.71 -10.05
N LEU A 262 0.00 -11.56 -10.85
CA LEU A 262 -1.18 -12.41 -10.74
C LEU A 262 -1.02 -13.69 -11.58
N SER A 263 -1.64 -14.78 -11.14
CA SER A 263 -1.70 -16.01 -11.93
C SER A 263 -2.59 -15.84 -13.16
N ASP A 264 -2.35 -16.63 -14.21
CA ASP A 264 -3.20 -16.63 -15.41
C ASP A 264 -4.68 -16.88 -15.10
N ASN A 265 -4.95 -17.75 -14.12
CA ASN A 265 -6.30 -18.01 -13.64
C ASN A 265 -6.93 -16.75 -13.05
N SER A 266 -6.21 -16.03 -12.19
CA SER A 266 -6.66 -14.75 -11.64
C SER A 266 -6.84 -13.68 -12.70
N LEU A 267 -5.96 -13.60 -13.70
CA LEU A 267 -6.11 -12.64 -14.80
C LEU A 267 -7.39 -12.89 -15.61
N ARG A 268 -7.72 -14.16 -15.87
CA ARG A 268 -8.99 -14.54 -16.52
C ARG A 268 -10.18 -14.17 -15.65
N LEU A 269 -10.13 -14.50 -14.36
CA LEU A 269 -11.21 -14.19 -13.43
C LEU A 269 -11.42 -12.68 -13.26
N ASN A 270 -10.35 -11.89 -13.22
CA ASN A 270 -10.41 -10.43 -13.25
C ASN A 270 -11.18 -9.90 -14.46
N SER A 271 -11.06 -10.53 -15.63
CA SER A 271 -11.82 -10.14 -16.82
C SER A 271 -13.32 -10.38 -16.66
N GLU A 272 -13.72 -11.46 -15.98
CA GLU A 272 -15.11 -11.76 -15.68
C GLU A 272 -15.67 -10.80 -14.63
N ILE A 273 -14.92 -10.57 -13.56
CA ILE A 273 -15.28 -9.62 -12.50
C ILE A 273 -15.38 -8.20 -13.08
N ASP A 274 -14.48 -7.77 -13.96
CA ASP A 274 -14.54 -6.44 -14.58
C ASP A 274 -15.83 -6.24 -15.38
N LYS A 275 -16.29 -7.27 -16.10
CA LYS A 275 -17.56 -7.22 -16.84
C LYS A 275 -18.74 -7.05 -15.87
N ILE A 276 -18.73 -7.74 -14.74
CA ILE A 276 -19.75 -7.60 -13.69
C ILE A 276 -19.71 -6.19 -13.10
N GLN A 277 -18.54 -5.71 -12.69
CA GLN A 277 -18.36 -4.39 -12.09
C GLN A 277 -18.78 -3.26 -13.04
N LYS A 278 -18.45 -3.35 -14.33
CA LYS A 278 -18.90 -2.40 -15.35
C LYS A 278 -20.42 -2.44 -15.56
N ALA A 279 -21.01 -3.64 -15.53
CA ALA A 279 -22.44 -3.82 -15.67
C ALA A 279 -23.21 -3.25 -14.46
N LEU A 280 -22.68 -3.41 -13.24
CA LEU A 280 -23.25 -2.85 -12.00
C LEU A 280 -23.10 -1.32 -11.93
N ALA A 281 -22.01 -0.77 -12.47
CA ALA A 281 -21.80 0.68 -12.52
C ALA A 281 -22.65 1.39 -13.59
N HIS A 282 -23.34 0.65 -14.47
CA HIS A 282 -24.16 1.24 -15.52
C HIS A 282 -25.47 1.79 -14.96
N THR A 283 -25.67 3.10 -15.02
CA THR A 283 -26.94 3.74 -14.66
C THR A 283 -28.02 3.41 -15.71
N PRO A 284 -29.09 2.67 -15.36
CA PRO A 284 -30.16 2.37 -16.30
C PRO A 284 -30.97 3.62 -16.65
N ARG A 285 -31.51 3.69 -17.87
CA ARG A 285 -32.42 4.79 -18.26
C ARG A 285 -33.81 4.65 -17.63
N GLU A 286 -34.25 3.41 -17.41
CA GLU A 286 -35.52 3.07 -16.75
C GLU A 286 -35.33 1.91 -15.78
N GLU A 287 -35.20 2.22 -14.49
CA GLU A 287 -34.91 1.26 -13.41
C GLU A 287 -35.97 0.15 -13.25
N ASN A 288 -37.23 0.42 -13.60
CA ASN A 288 -38.34 -0.53 -13.41
C ASN A 288 -38.74 -1.31 -14.67
N SER A 289 -38.02 -1.12 -15.78
CA SER A 289 -38.28 -1.85 -17.02
C SER A 289 -38.06 -3.36 -16.85
N SER A 290 -38.83 -4.16 -17.60
CA SER A 290 -38.68 -5.63 -17.62
C SER A 290 -37.29 -6.06 -18.07
N ASP A 291 -36.67 -5.31 -18.98
CA ASP A 291 -35.32 -5.56 -19.48
C ASP A 291 -34.25 -5.27 -18.44
N HIS A 292 -34.40 -4.22 -17.63
CA HIS A 292 -33.49 -3.97 -16.51
C HIS A 292 -33.55 -5.09 -15.46
N LYS A 293 -34.76 -5.58 -15.14
CA LYS A 293 -34.92 -6.73 -14.22
C LYS A 293 -34.24 -7.99 -14.75
N LYS A 294 -34.43 -8.34 -16.04
CA LYS A 294 -33.74 -9.47 -16.68
C LYS A 294 -32.22 -9.32 -16.67
N PHE A 295 -31.73 -8.10 -16.90
CA PHE A 295 -30.32 -7.77 -16.84
C PHE A 295 -29.73 -8.01 -15.44
N LEU A 296 -30.40 -7.53 -14.39
CA LEU A 296 -29.98 -7.79 -13.01
C LEU A 296 -29.98 -9.28 -12.65
N THR A 297 -31.01 -10.04 -13.06
CA THR A 297 -31.04 -11.49 -12.87
C THR A 297 -29.85 -12.18 -13.52
N LYS A 298 -29.47 -11.76 -14.74
CA LYS A 298 -28.31 -12.30 -15.45
C LYS A 298 -26.99 -11.98 -14.74
N ILE A 299 -26.85 -10.79 -14.16
CA ILE A 299 -25.67 -10.43 -13.37
C ILE A 299 -25.62 -11.28 -12.10
N LYS A 300 -26.73 -11.39 -11.37
CA LYS A 300 -26.82 -12.18 -10.15
C LYS A 300 -26.44 -13.63 -10.38
N SER A 301 -26.95 -14.25 -11.45
CA SER A 301 -26.59 -15.62 -11.81
C SER A 301 -25.09 -15.81 -12.09
N LYS A 302 -24.43 -14.82 -12.70
CA LYS A 302 -22.96 -14.85 -12.90
C LYS A 302 -22.19 -14.69 -11.60
N ILE A 303 -22.65 -13.81 -10.71
CA ILE A 303 -22.07 -13.66 -9.38
C ILE A 303 -22.15 -14.98 -8.62
N GLU A 304 -23.33 -15.62 -8.59
CA GLU A 304 -23.55 -16.92 -7.94
C GLU A 304 -22.66 -18.02 -8.56
N GLU A 305 -22.46 -18.02 -9.87
CA GLU A 305 -21.57 -18.97 -10.54
C GLU A 305 -20.11 -18.78 -10.10
N ILE A 306 -19.62 -17.54 -10.06
CA ILE A 306 -18.27 -17.23 -9.57
C ILE A 306 -18.13 -17.64 -8.12
N GLN A 307 -19.06 -17.25 -7.24
CA GLN A 307 -19.01 -17.58 -5.81
C GLN A 307 -19.08 -19.09 -5.54
N LYS A 308 -19.80 -19.85 -6.38
CA LYS A 308 -19.84 -21.31 -6.28
C LYS A 308 -18.49 -21.95 -6.65
N LYS A 309 -17.79 -21.40 -7.63
CA LYS A 309 -16.45 -21.88 -8.06
C LYS A 309 -15.32 -21.35 -7.16
N HIS A 310 -15.51 -20.17 -6.59
CA HIS A 310 -14.54 -19.41 -5.80
C HIS A 310 -15.22 -18.90 -4.51
N PRO A 311 -15.41 -19.75 -3.49
CA PRO A 311 -16.07 -19.38 -2.24
C PRO A 311 -15.39 -18.24 -1.47
N GLU A 312 -14.11 -18.01 -1.74
CA GLU A 312 -13.31 -16.91 -1.19
C GLU A 312 -13.71 -15.52 -1.73
N ILE A 313 -14.39 -15.47 -2.89
CA ILE A 313 -14.79 -14.22 -3.54
C ILE A 313 -16.17 -13.80 -3.04
N THR A 314 -16.25 -12.58 -2.50
CA THR A 314 -17.52 -11.98 -2.07
C THR A 314 -17.84 -10.73 -2.86
N PHE A 315 -19.06 -10.66 -3.39
CA PHE A 315 -19.61 -9.45 -3.98
C PHE A 315 -20.46 -8.75 -2.91
N SER A 316 -20.10 -7.49 -2.62
CA SER A 316 -20.84 -6.54 -1.80
C SER A 316 -21.95 -5.89 -2.59
#